data_AF-A0A0R1SBU0-F1
#
_entry.id   AF-A0A0R1SBU0-F1
#
_cell.length_a   1.000
_cell.length_b   1.000
_cell.length_c   1.000
_cell.angle_alpha   90.00
_cell.angle_beta   90.00
_cell.angle_gamma   90.00
#
_symmetry.space_group_name_H-M   'P 1'
#
loop_
_entity.id
_entity.type
_entity.pdbx_description
1 polymer ?
#
loop_
_entity_poly.entity_id
_entity_poly.type
_entity_poly.pdbx_seq_one_letter_code
_entity_poly.pdbx_strand_id
1 'polypeptide(L)'
;MPKAVDASGLHLYFPEMLGIFIGAVLFNIFNTKGKGFLQKAGWYNILVGIVFGIGSLVYIYAAQMAGVASAFVITQLNVVVSTIGGMLLLHESKTPRELKFTITGLVLIVGGSFITAFL
;
A
#
# COMPACT_ATOMS: atom_id res chain seq x y z
N MET A 1 2.30 -6.75 17.68
CA MET A 1 2.88 -7.97 17.05
C MET A 1 3.61 -8.77 18.11
N PRO A 2 3.48 -10.10 18.16
CA PRO A 2 4.18 -10.91 19.14
C PRO A 2 5.69 -10.70 18.96
N LYS A 3 6.41 -10.38 20.04
CA LYS A 3 7.87 -10.24 20.10
C LYS A 3 8.59 -11.60 19.98
N ALA A 4 8.12 -12.48 19.08
CA ALA A 4 8.62 -13.85 18.97
C ALA A 4 9.83 -13.98 18.04
N VAL A 5 10.18 -12.91 17.31
CA VAL A 5 11.36 -12.90 16.44
C VAL A 5 12.04 -11.54 16.57
N ASP A 6 13.23 -11.51 17.16
CA ASP A 6 14.18 -10.37 17.14
C ASP A 6 14.78 -10.18 15.72
N ALA A 7 13.94 -10.33 14.70
CA ALA A 7 14.30 -10.08 13.32
C ALA A 7 13.91 -8.64 12.99
N SER A 8 14.90 -7.82 12.61
CA SER A 8 14.65 -6.52 11.95
C SER A 8 13.57 -6.71 10.89
N GLY A 9 12.58 -5.80 10.82
CA GLY A 9 11.43 -5.92 9.90
C GLY A 9 11.84 -6.19 8.44
N LEU A 10 13.07 -5.81 8.07
CA LEU A 10 13.68 -6.14 6.78
C LEU A 10 13.90 -7.64 6.55
N HIS A 11 14.29 -8.41 7.58
CA HIS A 11 14.51 -9.85 7.50
C HIS A 11 13.21 -10.65 7.33
N LEU A 12 12.07 -10.11 7.77
CA LEU A 12 10.77 -10.71 7.52
C LEU A 12 10.23 -10.30 6.15
N TYR A 13 10.43 -9.02 5.80
CA TYR A 13 9.92 -8.43 4.56
C TYR A 13 10.60 -8.98 3.30
N PHE A 14 11.93 -9.16 3.33
CA PHE A 14 12.69 -9.63 2.19
C PHE A 14 12.25 -11.02 1.66
N PRO A 15 12.14 -12.08 2.50
CA PRO A 15 11.66 -13.38 2.03
C PRO A 15 10.19 -13.37 1.56
N GLU A 16 9.33 -12.56 2.19
CA GLU A 16 7.94 -12.37 1.74
C GLU A 16 7.91 -11.79 0.31
N MET A 17 8.68 -10.72 0.09
CA MET A 17 8.83 -10.06 -1.20
C MET A 17 9.29 -11.03 -2.30
N LEU A 18 10.30 -11.85 -1.98
CA LEU A 18 10.80 -12.88 -2.89
C LEU A 18 9.72 -13.92 -3.20
N GLY A 19 8.93 -14.33 -2.20
CA GLY A 19 7.81 -15.23 -2.39
C GLY A 19 6.76 -14.67 -3.34
N ILE A 20 6.37 -13.40 -3.16
CA ILE A 20 5.42 -12.71 -4.05
C ILE A 20 5.99 -12.61 -5.48
N PHE A 21 7.26 -12.23 -5.62
CA PHE A 21 7.92 -12.13 -6.92
C PHE A 21 7.95 -13.46 -7.66
N ILE A 22 8.42 -14.52 -7.00
CA ILE A 22 8.49 -15.87 -7.57
C ILE A 22 7.07 -16.35 -7.92
N GLY A 23 6.10 -16.18 -7.03
CA GLY A 23 4.71 -16.55 -7.28
C GLY A 23 4.13 -15.83 -8.50
N ALA A 24 4.36 -14.53 -8.63
CA ALA A 24 3.91 -13.74 -9.78
C ALA A 24 4.57 -14.19 -11.10
N VAL A 25 5.87 -14.51 -11.07
CA VAL A 25 6.60 -15.03 -12.25
C VAL A 25 6.06 -16.40 -12.65
N LEU A 26 5.91 -17.32 -11.70
CA LEU A 26 5.36 -18.65 -11.97
C LEU A 26 3.93 -18.55 -12.52
N PHE A 27 3.09 -17.70 -11.92
CA PHE A 27 1.74 -17.46 -12.42
C PHE A 27 1.75 -16.95 -13.86
N ASN A 28 2.63 -16.01 -14.20
CA ASN A 28 2.74 -15.47 -15.55
C ASN A 28 3.18 -16.54 -16.56
N ILE A 29 4.12 -17.39 -16.17
CA ILE A 29 4.62 -18.49 -17.01
C ILE A 29 3.54 -19.55 -17.22
N PHE A 30 2.90 -20.03 -16.17
CA PHE A 30 1.95 -21.16 -16.26
C PHE A 30 0.57 -20.76 -16.77
N ASN A 31 0.01 -19.62 -16.33
CA ASN A 31 -1.35 -19.23 -16.70
C ASN A 31 -1.38 -18.33 -17.94
N THR A 32 -0.47 -17.37 -18.05
CA THR A 32 -0.44 -16.45 -19.21
C THR A 32 0.52 -16.87 -20.32
N LYS A 33 1.20 -18.02 -20.18
CA LYS A 33 2.21 -18.53 -21.13
C LYS A 33 3.31 -17.50 -21.45
N GLY A 34 3.67 -16.64 -20.49
CA GLY A 34 4.65 -15.58 -20.67
C GLY A 34 4.17 -14.37 -21.48
N LYS A 35 2.91 -14.34 -21.94
CA LYS A 35 2.36 -13.19 -22.69
C LYS A 35 2.34 -11.89 -21.88
N GLY A 36 2.33 -11.99 -20.54
CA GLY A 36 2.40 -10.82 -19.67
C GLY A 36 3.71 -10.04 -19.80
N PHE A 37 4.83 -10.69 -20.16
CA PHE A 37 6.12 -10.01 -20.36
C PHE A 37 6.20 -9.22 -21.68
N LEU A 38 5.37 -9.59 -22.67
CA LEU A 38 5.30 -8.93 -23.96
C LEU A 38 4.43 -7.65 -23.91
N GLN A 39 3.67 -7.47 -22.84
CA GLN A 39 2.74 -6.36 -22.72
C GLN A 39 3.48 -5.11 -22.21
N LYS A 40 3.53 -4.06 -23.02
CA LYS A 40 4.14 -2.77 -22.64
C LYS A 40 3.55 -2.19 -21.34
N ALA A 41 2.26 -2.40 -21.10
CA ALA A 41 1.59 -1.99 -19.85
C ALA A 41 2.22 -2.64 -18.60
N GLY A 42 2.68 -3.90 -18.70
CA GLY A 42 3.38 -4.58 -17.61
C GLY A 42 4.69 -3.88 -17.23
N TRP A 43 5.42 -3.36 -18.23
CA TRP A 43 6.65 -2.61 -18.00
C TRP A 43 6.42 -1.25 -17.34
N TYR A 44 5.34 -0.54 -17.68
CA TYR A 44 4.97 0.68 -16.95
C TYR A 44 4.59 0.40 -15.49
N ASN A 45 3.95 -0.73 -15.22
CA ASN A 45 3.60 -1.13 -13.85
C ASN A 45 4.82 -1.45 -12.98
N ILE A 46 5.97 -1.81 -13.58
CA ILE A 46 7.23 -1.99 -12.82
C ILE A 46 7.64 -0.68 -12.15
N LEU A 47 7.48 0.47 -12.82
CA LEU A 47 7.79 1.77 -12.22
C LEU A 47 6.91 2.06 -11.01
N VAL A 48 5.61 1.75 -11.11
CA VAL A 48 4.68 1.86 -9.97
C VAL A 48 5.11 0.92 -8.84
N GLY A 49 5.51 -0.31 -9.17
CA GLY A 49 6.03 -1.28 -8.22
C GLY A 49 7.30 -0.82 -7.50
N ILE A 50 8.22 -0.14 -8.20
CA ILE A 50 9.42 0.45 -7.59
C ILE A 50 9.04 1.54 -6.59
N VAL A 51 8.12 2.45 -6.96
CA VAL A 51 7.64 3.51 -6.05
C VAL A 51 7.00 2.90 -4.80
N PHE A 52 6.16 1.87 -4.97
CA PHE A 52 5.58 1.15 -3.85
C PHE A 52 6.64 0.46 -2.97
N GLY A 53 7.63 -0.19 -3.59
CA GLY A 53 8.72 -0.85 -2.88
C GLY A 53 9.51 0.13 -2.00
N ILE A 54 9.84 1.31 -2.54
CA ILE A 54 10.50 2.38 -1.76
C ILE A 54 9.60 2.84 -0.61
N GLY A 55 8.31 3.08 -0.86
CA GLY A 55 7.36 3.49 0.17
C GLY A 55 7.26 2.50 1.33
N SER A 56 7.24 1.21 1.03
CA SER A 56 7.21 0.18 2.07
C SER A 56 8.53 0.05 2.84
N LEU A 57 9.68 0.28 2.21
CA LEU A 57 10.95 0.36 2.95
C LEU A 57 10.96 1.55 3.91
N VAL A 58 10.50 2.72 3.44
CA VAL A 58 10.32 3.91 4.29
C VAL A 58 9.39 3.60 5.46
N TYR A 59 8.29 2.87 5.23
CA TYR A 59 7.39 2.42 6.30
C TYR A 59 8.10 1.53 7.32
N ILE A 60 8.91 0.55 6.90
CA ILE A 60 9.64 -0.33 7.82
C ILE A 60 10.60 0.48 8.69
N TYR A 61 11.35 1.41 8.11
CA TYR A 61 12.24 2.29 8.88
C TYR A 61 11.46 3.23 9.82
N ALA A 62 10.37 3.83 9.35
CA ALA A 62 9.50 4.67 10.17
C ALA A 62 8.88 3.87 11.34
N ALA A 63 8.48 2.63 11.11
CA ALA A 63 7.93 1.75 12.13
C ALA A 63 8.99 1.35 13.17
N GLN A 64 10.25 1.17 12.76
CA GLN A 64 11.37 0.91 13.68
C GLN A 64 11.72 2.13 14.53
N MET A 65 11.67 3.34 13.96
CA MET A 65 12.05 4.57 14.66
C MET A 65 10.91 5.19 15.49
N ALA A 66 9.71 5.30 14.93
CA ALA A 66 8.56 5.99 15.53
C ALA A 66 7.53 5.03 16.17
N GLY A 67 7.78 3.72 16.07
CA GLY A 67 6.87 2.67 16.51
C GLY A 67 5.86 2.28 15.42
N VAL A 68 5.48 0.99 15.42
CA VAL A 68 4.59 0.40 14.42
C VAL A 68 3.21 1.07 14.42
N ALA A 69 2.69 1.47 15.59
CA ALA A 69 1.40 2.15 15.70
C ALA A 69 1.40 3.51 14.99
N SER A 70 2.43 4.33 15.20
CA SER A 70 2.57 5.65 14.56
C SER A 70 2.73 5.52 13.05
N ALA A 71 3.57 4.60 12.60
CA ALA A 71 3.76 4.33 11.18
C ALA A 71 2.48 3.83 10.51
N PHE A 72 1.70 2.99 11.21
CA PHE A 72 0.41 2.49 10.71
C PHE A 72 -0.60 3.61 10.53
N VAL A 73 -0.76 4.51 11.52
CA VAL A 73 -1.67 5.66 11.40
C VAL A 73 -1.28 6.53 10.21
N ILE A 74 0.01 6.81 10.02
CA ILE A 74 0.52 7.59 8.87
C ILE A 74 0.15 6.91 7.54
N THR A 75 0.35 5.60 7.41
CA THR A 75 -0.02 4.85 6.20
C THR A 75 -1.51 4.94 5.90
N GLN A 76 -2.37 4.95 6.93
CA GLN A 76 -3.81 4.99 6.74
C GLN A 76 -4.31 6.39 6.37
N LEU A 77 -3.62 7.45 6.79
CA LEU A 77 -3.85 8.80 6.30
C LEU A 77 -3.52 8.94 4.79
N ASN A 78 -2.68 8.07 4.24
CA ASN A 78 -2.33 8.07 2.82
C ASN A 78 -3.57 7.81 1.92
N VAL A 79 -4.56 7.04 2.41
CA VAL A 79 -5.86 6.87 1.72
C VAL A 79 -6.61 8.19 1.59
N VAL A 80 -6.57 9.04 2.63
CA VAL A 80 -7.20 10.36 2.62
C VAL A 80 -6.53 11.26 1.60
N VAL A 81 -5.18 11.30 1.63
CA VAL A 81 -4.37 12.07 0.69
C VAL A 81 -4.59 11.60 -0.74
N SER A 82 -4.65 10.28 -0.98
CA SER A 82 -4.90 9.71 -2.31
C SER A 82 -6.28 10.07 -2.83
N THR A 83 -7.30 10.04 -1.98
CA THR A 83 -8.68 10.35 -2.37
C THR A 83 -8.85 11.83 -2.70
N ILE A 84 -8.35 12.73 -1.85
CA ILE A 84 -8.43 14.18 -2.07
C ILE A 84 -7.49 14.58 -3.22
N GLY A 85 -6.26 14.09 -3.22
CA GLY A 85 -5.26 14.35 -4.24
C GLY A 85 -5.69 13.85 -5.62
N GLY A 86 -6.30 12.67 -5.70
CA GLY A 86 -6.90 12.14 -6.93
C GLY A 86 -8.05 13.02 -7.43
N MET A 87 -8.94 13.46 -6.55
CA MET A 87 -10.05 14.35 -6.90
C MET A 87 -9.54 15.71 -7.43
N LEU A 88 -8.50 16.26 -6.81
CA LEU A 88 -7.88 17.53 -7.25
C LEU A 88 -7.10 17.37 -8.56
N LEU A 89 -6.31 16.30 -8.72
CA LEU A 89 -5.54 16.04 -9.94
C LEU A 89 -6.45 15.79 -11.15
N LEU A 90 -7.52 15.01 -10.97
CA LEU A 90 -8.49 14.69 -12.01
C LEU A 90 -9.51 15.83 -12.25
N HIS A 91 -9.46 16.92 -11.48
CA HIS A 91 -10.40 18.03 -11.53
C HIS A 91 -11.88 17.56 -11.48
N GLU A 92 -12.17 16.52 -10.70
CA GLU A 92 -13.53 16.00 -10.61
C GLU A 92 -14.43 16.94 -9.80
N SER A 93 -15.36 17.61 -10.48
CA SER A 93 -16.45 18.32 -9.81
C SER A 93 -17.52 17.34 -9.36
N LYS A 94 -17.39 16.84 -8.13
CA LYS A 94 -18.37 15.93 -7.52
C LYS A 94 -19.64 16.68 -7.10
N THR A 95 -20.79 16.04 -7.25
CA THR A 95 -22.03 16.58 -6.66
C THR A 95 -21.96 16.56 -5.13
N PRO A 96 -22.64 17.49 -4.43
CA PRO A 96 -22.56 17.59 -2.97
C PRO A 96 -23.05 16.34 -2.22
N ARG A 97 -23.81 15.44 -2.86
CA ARG A 97 -24.17 14.13 -2.29
C ARG A 97 -23.00 13.15 -2.36
N GLU A 98 -22.34 13.03 -3.50
CA GLU A 98 -21.17 12.15 -3.68
C GLU A 98 -20.04 12.57 -2.74
N LEU A 99 -19.78 13.87 -2.62
CA LEU A 99 -18.76 14.39 -1.72
C LEU A 99 -19.05 14.03 -0.25
N LYS A 100 -20.32 14.09 0.19
CA LYS A 100 -20.71 13.69 1.54
C LYS A 100 -20.45 12.20 1.80
N PHE A 101 -20.78 11.33 0.85
CA PHE A 101 -20.51 9.90 0.99
C PHE A 101 -19.00 9.60 1.01
N THR A 102 -18.21 10.25 0.15
CA THR A 102 -16.75 10.12 0.14
C THR A 102 -16.15 10.58 1.46
N ILE A 103 -16.53 11.76 1.97
CA ILE A 103 -16.02 12.27 3.25
C ILE A 103 -16.42 11.35 4.40
N THR A 104 -17.66 10.85 4.42
CA THR A 104 -18.12 9.92 5.48
C THR A 104 -17.31 8.62 5.45
N GLY A 105 -17.07 8.06 4.26
CA GLY A 105 -16.22 6.88 4.10
C GLY A 105 -14.77 7.12 4.58
N LEU A 106 -14.19 8.27 4.25
CA LEU A 106 -12.86 8.65 4.72
C LEU A 106 -12.80 8.77 6.25
N VAL A 107 -13.80 9.39 6.87
CA VAL A 107 -13.88 9.49 8.34
C VAL A 107 -13.99 8.11 8.98
N LEU A 108 -14.77 7.20 8.40
CA LEU A 108 -14.87 5.82 8.89
C LEU A 108 -13.55 5.05 8.77
N ILE A 109 -12.83 5.19 7.66
CA ILE A 109 -11.51 4.55 7.46
C ILE A 109 -10.50 5.06 8.48
N VAL A 110 -10.45 6.38 8.68
CA VAL A 110 -9.57 6.98 9.70
C VAL A 110 -9.98 6.53 11.10
N GLY A 111 -11.27 6.59 11.45
CA GLY A 111 -11.75 6.13 12.75
C GLY A 111 -11.40 4.66 13.03
N GLY A 112 -11.64 3.77 12.05
CA GLY A 112 -11.29 2.36 12.16
C GLY A 112 -9.79 2.10 12.27
N SER A 113 -8.95 2.88 11.58
CA SER A 113 -7.50 2.75 11.68
C SER A 113 -6.97 3.17 13.04
N PHE A 114 -7.52 4.23 13.63
CA PHE A 114 -7.22 4.63 15.01
C PHE A 114 -7.61 3.50 15.98
N ILE A 115 -8.82 2.96 15.90
CA ILE A 115 -9.23 1.86 16.78
C ILE A 115 -8.25 0.67 16.66
N THR A 116 -7.85 0.32 15.43
CA THR A 116 -6.92 -0.80 15.17
C THR A 116 -5.49 -0.52 15.64
N ALA A 117 -5.06 0.75 15.64
CA ALA A 117 -3.71 1.13 16.08
C ALA A 117 -3.55 1.12 17.61
N PHE A 118 -4.66 1.33 18.34
CA PHE A 118 -4.69 1.43 19.81
C PHE A 118 -5.18 0.15 20.53
N LEU A 119 -5.76 -0.80 19.80
CA LEU A 119 -6.06 -2.18 20.27
C LEU A 119 -4.89 -3.12 20.01
#